data_AF-A0A929NGP2-F1
#
_entry.id   AF-A0A929NGP2-F1
#
_cell.length_a   1.000
_cell.length_b   1.000
_cell.length_c   1.000
_cell.angle_alpha   90.00
_cell.angle_beta   90.00
_cell.angle_gamma   90.00
#
_symmetry.space_group_name_H-M   'P 1'
#
loop_
_entity.id
_entity.type
_entity.pdbx_description
1 polymer ?
#
loop_
_entity_poly.entity_id
_entity_poly.type
_entity_poly.pdbx_seq_one_letter_code
_entity_poly.pdbx_strand_id
1 'polypeptide(L)'
;MIRKIISGGQTGVDRAALDVAIKLAVAHGGWIPQGRLTESGPLPAEYNLKETRSSSYADRTEKNVQDADGTLIISRGLLTGGSEYTREMAIKHDRPWLHIDLSQMAAFQAAIAINQWILQNKIEILNVAGPRASKDPTVYKDALNILESAYYLGLAETSMSGAGNLKDPLQSQAEPPPAAPRTVDEAVERLLFNMPLKDKTTLANMSHAELPNLHLTLGGYILNNFGLLTGNWELMRSCRAKTQNILQHDEDAIGIIIDALWEKLQQTHKLRIIK
;
A
#
# COMPACT_ATOMS: atom_id res chain seq x y z
N MET A 1 -7.46 0.03 -15.30
CA MET A 1 -8.34 -0.45 -14.21
C MET A 1 -8.49 -1.95 -14.38
N ILE A 2 -8.46 -2.71 -13.28
CA ILE A 2 -8.62 -4.16 -13.34
C ILE A 2 -10.02 -4.49 -13.86
N ARG A 3 -10.09 -5.27 -14.94
CA ARG A 3 -11.33 -5.84 -15.47
C ARG A 3 -11.56 -7.25 -14.95
N LYS A 4 -10.49 -7.99 -14.66
CA LYS A 4 -10.56 -9.37 -14.21
C LYS A 4 -9.46 -9.72 -13.22
N ILE A 5 -9.81 -10.46 -12.17
CA ILE A 5 -8.85 -11.09 -11.25
C ILE A 5 -8.83 -12.60 -11.51
N ILE A 6 -7.65 -13.18 -11.67
CA ILE A 6 -7.48 -14.63 -11.81
C ILE A 6 -6.56 -15.19 -10.73
N SER A 7 -6.78 -16.44 -10.37
CA SER A 7 -5.90 -17.17 -9.45
C SER A 7 -5.96 -18.69 -9.68
N GLY A 8 -5.12 -19.43 -8.95
CA GLY A 8 -5.12 -20.89 -8.96
C GLY A 8 -6.18 -21.56 -8.10
N GLY A 9 -7.02 -20.79 -7.40
CA GLY A 9 -8.10 -21.30 -6.53
C GLY A 9 -7.65 -22.02 -5.25
N GLN A 10 -6.35 -22.09 -4.95
CA GLN A 10 -5.82 -22.66 -3.72
C GLN A 10 -6.35 -21.90 -2.48
N THR A 11 -6.27 -22.48 -1.28
CA THR A 11 -6.48 -21.72 -0.04
C THR A 11 -5.45 -20.59 0.10
N GLY A 12 -5.65 -19.70 1.09
CA GLY A 12 -4.74 -18.57 1.30
C GLY A 12 -4.96 -17.48 0.25
N VAL A 13 -3.87 -17.01 -0.36
CA VAL A 13 -3.90 -15.84 -1.25
C VAL A 13 -4.77 -16.05 -2.49
N ASP A 14 -4.65 -17.22 -3.14
CA ASP A 14 -5.44 -17.54 -4.33
C ASP A 14 -6.95 -17.42 -4.06
N ARG A 15 -7.41 -17.89 -2.89
CA ARG A 15 -8.82 -17.81 -2.49
C ARG A 15 -9.25 -16.39 -2.20
N ALA A 16 -8.44 -15.66 -1.42
CA ALA A 16 -8.71 -14.28 -1.08
C ALA A 16 -8.90 -13.42 -2.33
N ALA A 17 -8.09 -13.63 -3.37
CA ALA A 17 -8.22 -12.91 -4.63
C ALA A 17 -9.57 -13.14 -5.34
N LEU A 18 -10.05 -14.39 -5.35
CA LEU A 18 -11.36 -14.71 -5.94
C LEU A 18 -12.51 -14.12 -5.12
N ASP A 19 -12.42 -14.19 -3.80
CA ASP A 19 -13.44 -13.67 -2.89
C ASP A 19 -13.54 -12.15 -2.99
N VAL A 20 -12.41 -11.45 -3.11
CA VAL A 20 -12.36 -10.00 -3.36
C VAL A 20 -13.03 -9.66 -4.69
N ALA A 21 -12.72 -10.42 -5.75
CA ALA A 21 -13.30 -10.19 -7.06
C ALA A 21 -14.83 -10.37 -7.02
N ILE A 22 -15.32 -11.42 -6.36
CA ILE A 22 -16.75 -11.66 -6.15
C ILE A 22 -17.38 -10.51 -5.35
N LYS A 23 -16.79 -10.14 -4.22
CA LYS A 23 -17.29 -9.08 -3.33
C LYS A 23 -17.43 -7.74 -4.06
N LEU A 24 -16.45 -7.40 -4.89
CA LEU A 24 -16.37 -6.12 -5.61
C LEU A 24 -17.04 -6.17 -6.99
N ALA A 25 -17.71 -7.28 -7.33
CA ALA A 25 -18.32 -7.52 -8.64
C ALA A 25 -17.36 -7.35 -9.83
N VAL A 26 -16.08 -7.64 -9.62
CA VAL A 26 -15.05 -7.73 -10.67
C VAL A 26 -15.11 -9.13 -11.29
N ALA A 27 -14.94 -9.23 -12.61
CA ALA A 27 -14.89 -10.55 -13.24
C ALA A 27 -13.78 -11.40 -12.62
N HIS A 28 -14.04 -12.68 -12.39
CA HIS A 28 -13.06 -13.58 -11.80
C HIS A 28 -12.87 -14.85 -12.63
N GLY A 29 -11.79 -15.58 -12.36
CA GLY A 29 -11.58 -16.91 -12.92
C GLY A 29 -10.14 -17.40 -12.74
N GLY A 30 -9.61 -18.07 -13.75
CA GLY A 30 -8.26 -18.63 -13.74
C GLY A 30 -8.25 -20.10 -14.08
N TRP A 31 -7.08 -20.70 -13.95
CA TRP A 31 -6.82 -22.12 -14.17
C TRP A 31 -6.65 -22.85 -12.85
N ILE A 32 -7.30 -24.00 -12.73
CA ILE A 32 -7.23 -24.89 -11.57
C ILE A 32 -6.85 -26.30 -12.04
N PRO A 33 -6.19 -27.14 -11.22
CA PRO A 33 -5.90 -28.52 -11.62
C PRO A 33 -7.17 -29.29 -11.98
N GLN A 34 -7.02 -30.31 -12.84
CA GLN A 34 -8.09 -31.29 -13.11
C GLN A 34 -8.64 -31.86 -11.79
N GLY A 35 -9.96 -31.92 -11.65
CA GLY A 35 -10.64 -32.29 -10.41
C GLY A 35 -10.78 -31.13 -9.41
N ARG A 36 -10.46 -29.89 -9.84
CA ARG A 36 -10.56 -28.66 -9.05
C ARG A 36 -9.77 -28.72 -7.74
N LEU A 37 -8.61 -29.38 -7.76
CA LEU A 37 -7.86 -29.74 -6.54
C LEU A 37 -7.32 -28.53 -5.79
N THR A 38 -7.56 -28.50 -4.48
CA THR A 38 -6.97 -27.58 -3.50
C THR A 38 -6.56 -28.37 -2.24
N GLU A 39 -5.87 -27.74 -1.28
CA GLU A 39 -5.50 -28.42 -0.03
C GLU A 39 -6.72 -28.77 0.86
N SER A 40 -7.84 -28.06 0.69
CA SER A 40 -9.08 -28.30 1.44
C SER A 40 -10.09 -29.14 0.66
N GLY A 41 -9.64 -29.83 -0.40
CA GLY A 41 -10.49 -30.59 -1.31
C GLY A 41 -10.91 -29.81 -2.56
N PRO A 42 -11.86 -30.33 -3.35
CA PRO A 42 -12.28 -29.69 -4.61
C PRO A 42 -12.87 -28.30 -4.38
N LEU A 43 -12.47 -27.33 -5.21
CA LEU A 43 -13.02 -25.97 -5.18
C LEU A 43 -14.50 -25.96 -5.60
N PRO A 44 -15.42 -25.32 -4.86
CA PRO A 44 -16.83 -25.20 -5.25
C PRO A 44 -17.04 -24.62 -6.66
N ALA A 45 -18.15 -25.00 -7.31
CA ALA A 45 -18.44 -24.62 -8.70
C ALA A 45 -18.77 -23.12 -8.88
N GLU A 46 -19.14 -22.41 -7.81
CA GLU A 46 -19.41 -20.97 -7.82
C GLU A 46 -18.21 -20.12 -8.26
N TYR A 47 -17.00 -20.66 -8.13
CA TYR A 47 -15.78 -20.01 -8.61
C TYR A 47 -15.54 -20.38 -10.08
N ASN A 48 -15.56 -19.39 -10.97
CA ASN A 48 -15.51 -19.53 -12.43
C ASN A 48 -14.12 -19.88 -12.99
N LEU A 49 -13.49 -20.95 -12.49
CA LEU A 49 -12.17 -21.43 -12.93
C LEU A 49 -12.29 -22.55 -13.96
N LYS A 50 -11.34 -22.57 -14.90
CA LYS A 50 -11.19 -23.59 -15.94
C LYS A 50 -10.20 -24.66 -15.49
N GLU A 51 -10.57 -25.92 -15.62
CA GLU A 51 -9.66 -27.02 -15.32
C GLU A 51 -8.54 -27.14 -16.35
N THR A 52 -7.33 -27.41 -15.88
CA THR A 52 -6.23 -27.87 -16.73
C THR A 52 -6.46 -29.32 -17.17
N ARG A 53 -5.71 -29.77 -18.17
CA ARG A 53 -5.77 -31.17 -18.65
C ARG A 53 -5.14 -32.18 -17.69
N SER A 54 -4.37 -31.69 -16.72
CA SER A 54 -3.65 -32.48 -15.72
C SER A 54 -4.03 -32.01 -14.31
N SER A 55 -3.75 -32.83 -13.31
CA SER A 55 -3.86 -32.51 -11.89
C SER A 55 -2.62 -31.76 -11.34
N SER A 56 -1.70 -31.34 -12.22
CA SER A 56 -0.45 -30.66 -11.83
C SER A 56 -0.71 -29.22 -11.37
N TYR A 57 -0.21 -28.89 -10.19
CA TYR A 57 -0.19 -27.50 -9.69
C TYR A 57 0.76 -26.60 -10.49
N ALA A 58 1.78 -27.15 -11.15
CA ALA A 58 2.68 -26.35 -11.97
C ALA A 58 1.95 -25.85 -13.23
N ASP A 59 1.20 -26.72 -13.90
CA ASP A 59 0.50 -26.42 -15.16
C ASP A 59 -0.54 -25.30 -14.98
N ARG A 60 -1.32 -25.35 -13.89
CA ARG A 60 -2.29 -24.29 -13.58
C ARG A 60 -1.59 -22.96 -13.24
N THR A 61 -0.41 -23.03 -12.62
CA THR A 61 0.32 -21.83 -12.19
C THR A 61 0.91 -21.11 -13.38
N GLU A 62 1.58 -21.84 -14.27
CA GLU A 62 2.13 -21.30 -15.51
C GLU A 62 1.03 -20.70 -16.38
N LYS A 63 -0.10 -21.39 -16.55
CA LYS A 63 -1.23 -20.87 -17.34
C LYS A 63 -1.84 -19.60 -16.76
N ASN A 64 -1.98 -19.49 -15.43
CA ASN A 64 -2.47 -18.27 -14.80
C ASN A 64 -1.52 -17.09 -15.02
N VAL A 65 -0.20 -17.33 -15.05
CA VAL A 65 0.77 -16.30 -15.42
C VAL A 65 0.62 -15.90 -16.89
N GLN A 66 0.49 -16.87 -17.79
CA GLN A 66 0.38 -16.63 -19.24
C GLN A 66 -0.88 -15.84 -19.63
N ASP A 67 -2.02 -16.15 -18.99
CA ASP A 67 -3.33 -15.57 -19.30
C ASP A 67 -3.59 -14.22 -18.58
N ALA A 68 -2.63 -13.71 -17.81
CA ALA A 68 -2.70 -12.41 -17.16
C ALA A 68 -1.79 -11.36 -17.82
N ASP A 69 -2.14 -10.09 -17.61
CA ASP A 69 -1.30 -8.96 -17.99
C ASP A 69 -0.17 -8.73 -16.97
N GLY A 70 -0.38 -9.14 -15.72
CA GLY A 70 0.67 -9.14 -14.70
C GLY A 70 0.32 -10.03 -13.50
N THR A 71 1.34 -10.43 -12.75
CA THR A 71 1.21 -11.33 -11.58
C THR A 71 1.64 -10.66 -10.28
N LEU A 72 0.70 -10.50 -9.35
CA LEU A 72 0.95 -10.09 -7.99
C LEU A 72 1.19 -11.32 -7.11
N ILE A 73 2.30 -11.33 -6.37
CA ILE A 73 2.65 -12.38 -5.42
C ILE A 73 2.67 -11.77 -4.01
N ILE A 74 1.87 -12.30 -3.09
CA ILE A 74 1.81 -11.85 -1.68
C ILE A 74 2.35 -12.97 -0.78
N SER A 75 3.31 -12.66 0.09
CA SER A 75 3.85 -13.62 1.06
C SER A 75 4.39 -12.94 2.32
N ARG A 76 4.90 -13.72 3.28
CA ARG A 76 5.76 -13.27 4.36
C ARG A 76 7.15 -13.86 4.17
N GLY A 77 8.14 -13.00 4.05
CA GLY A 77 9.51 -13.37 3.73
C GLY A 77 9.69 -13.82 2.27
N LEU A 78 10.83 -14.46 2.05
CA LEU A 78 11.27 -14.96 0.75
C LEU A 78 10.24 -15.90 0.11
N LEU A 79 10.11 -15.78 -1.21
CA LEU A 79 9.29 -16.68 -2.01
C LEU A 79 9.86 -18.10 -1.97
N THR A 80 8.98 -19.08 -1.77
CA THR A 80 9.34 -20.50 -1.76
C THR A 80 8.25 -21.34 -2.43
N GLY A 81 8.61 -22.54 -2.87
CA GLY A 81 7.67 -23.51 -3.44
C GLY A 81 6.84 -22.94 -4.60
N GLY A 82 5.51 -23.04 -4.52
CA GLY A 82 4.61 -22.59 -5.59
C GLY A 82 4.67 -21.08 -5.86
N SER A 83 4.93 -20.25 -4.85
CA SER A 83 5.06 -18.81 -5.03
C SER A 83 6.36 -18.45 -5.76
N GLU A 84 7.45 -19.15 -5.47
CA GLU A 84 8.71 -19.00 -6.20
C GLU A 84 8.55 -19.47 -7.66
N TYR A 85 7.94 -20.64 -7.86
CA TYR A 85 7.63 -21.12 -9.22
C TYR A 85 6.76 -20.12 -10.00
N THR A 86 5.85 -19.42 -9.33
CA THR A 86 5.04 -18.37 -9.96
C THR A 86 5.92 -17.22 -10.47
N ARG A 87 6.91 -16.78 -9.68
CA ARG A 87 7.91 -15.79 -10.09
C ARG A 87 8.72 -16.28 -11.29
N GLU A 88 9.22 -17.52 -11.22
CA GLU A 88 9.98 -18.13 -12.32
C GLU A 88 9.18 -18.14 -13.63
N MET A 89 7.89 -18.47 -13.56
CA MET A 89 7.01 -18.45 -14.73
C MET A 89 6.75 -17.03 -15.24
N ALA A 90 6.60 -16.04 -14.34
CA ALA A 90 6.45 -14.65 -14.76
C ALA A 90 7.68 -14.15 -15.52
N ILE A 91 8.89 -14.47 -15.01
CA ILE A 91 10.16 -14.17 -15.69
C ILE A 91 10.25 -14.90 -17.02
N LYS A 92 9.93 -16.20 -17.05
CA LYS A 92 10.00 -17.04 -18.26
C LYS A 92 9.11 -16.53 -19.40
N HIS A 93 7.93 -16.02 -19.08
CA HIS A 93 6.94 -15.56 -20.06
C HIS A 93 6.95 -14.04 -20.28
N ASP A 94 7.98 -13.35 -19.79
CA ASP A 94 8.13 -11.89 -19.90
C ASP A 94 6.87 -11.13 -19.41
N ARG A 95 6.31 -11.59 -18.29
CA ARG A 95 5.14 -10.98 -17.66
C ARG A 95 5.57 -10.10 -16.49
N PRO A 96 5.07 -8.85 -16.41
CA PRO A 96 5.26 -8.01 -15.23
C PRO A 96 4.82 -8.76 -13.97
N TRP A 97 5.63 -8.66 -12.92
CA TRP A 97 5.29 -9.22 -11.62
C TRP A 97 5.70 -8.28 -10.49
N LEU A 98 4.97 -8.37 -9.39
CA LEU A 98 5.24 -7.62 -8.16
C LEU A 98 5.18 -8.59 -6.99
N HIS A 99 6.20 -8.54 -6.12
CA HIS A 99 6.18 -9.25 -4.85
C HIS A 99 5.94 -8.27 -3.70
N ILE A 100 4.90 -8.55 -2.91
CA ILE A 100 4.60 -7.89 -1.66
C ILE A 100 4.97 -8.83 -0.51
N ASP A 101 6.01 -8.44 0.23
CA ASP A 101 6.42 -9.11 1.46
C ASP A 101 5.80 -8.42 2.68
N LEU A 102 4.79 -9.06 3.27
CA LEU A 102 4.06 -8.58 4.43
C LEU A 102 4.90 -8.57 5.73
N SER A 103 6.12 -9.12 5.71
CA SER A 103 7.08 -8.97 6.82
C SER A 103 7.87 -7.66 6.76
N GLN A 104 7.90 -7.02 5.58
CA GLN A 104 8.68 -5.81 5.33
C GLN A 104 7.80 -4.60 4.98
N MET A 105 6.54 -4.84 4.61
CA MET A 105 5.64 -3.81 4.10
C MET A 105 4.30 -3.82 4.83
N ALA A 106 3.92 -2.64 5.35
CA ALA A 106 2.61 -2.47 5.97
C ALA A 106 1.48 -2.60 4.93
N ALA A 107 0.31 -3.07 5.37
CA ALA A 107 -0.81 -3.37 4.47
C ALA A 107 -1.26 -2.18 3.59
N PHE A 108 -1.27 -0.96 4.15
CA PHE A 108 -1.65 0.22 3.39
C PHE A 108 -0.60 0.60 2.33
N GLN A 109 0.69 0.51 2.66
CA GLN A 109 1.78 0.71 1.70
C GLN A 109 1.74 -0.35 0.59
N ALA A 110 1.44 -1.60 0.93
CA ALA A 110 1.24 -2.66 -0.04
C ALA A 110 0.10 -2.33 -1.02
N ALA A 111 -1.03 -1.81 -0.51
CA ALA A 111 -2.15 -1.43 -1.35
C ALA A 111 -1.80 -0.31 -2.35
N ILE A 112 -1.04 0.71 -1.90
CA ILE A 112 -0.54 1.79 -2.76
C ILE A 112 0.42 1.22 -3.82
N ALA A 113 1.40 0.41 -3.41
CA ALA A 113 2.39 -0.17 -4.32
C ALA A 113 1.73 -1.05 -5.39
N ILE A 114 0.76 -1.88 -5.00
CA ILE A 114 -0.02 -2.70 -5.93
C ILE A 114 -0.77 -1.83 -6.92
N ASN A 115 -1.48 -0.80 -6.42
CA ASN A 115 -2.27 0.08 -7.27
C ASN A 115 -1.41 0.81 -8.32
N GLN A 116 -0.30 1.41 -7.88
CA GLN A 116 0.65 2.10 -8.76
C GLN A 116 1.23 1.15 -9.81
N TRP A 117 1.65 -0.05 -9.40
CA TRP A 117 2.18 -1.06 -10.31
C TRP A 117 1.15 -1.50 -11.36
N ILE A 118 -0.12 -1.69 -10.98
CA ILE A 118 -1.22 -2.00 -11.90
C ILE A 118 -1.37 -0.91 -12.96
N LEU A 119 -1.37 0.36 -12.54
CA LEU A 119 -1.56 1.50 -13.44
C LEU A 119 -0.40 1.66 -14.41
N GLN A 120 0.84 1.60 -13.91
CA GLN A 120 2.06 1.75 -14.72
C GLN A 120 2.18 0.66 -15.78
N ASN A 121 1.84 -0.58 -15.43
CA ASN A 121 1.90 -1.72 -16.34
C ASN A 121 0.61 -1.93 -17.14
N LYS A 122 -0.39 -1.06 -16.96
CA LYS A 122 -1.71 -1.13 -17.62
C LYS A 122 -2.38 -2.51 -17.48
N ILE A 123 -2.30 -3.07 -16.28
CA ILE A 123 -2.82 -4.42 -16.00
C ILE A 123 -4.36 -4.36 -15.96
N GLU A 124 -5.01 -5.11 -16.86
CA GLU A 124 -6.46 -5.28 -16.87
C GLU A 124 -6.86 -6.66 -16.32
N ILE A 125 -6.05 -7.68 -16.59
CA ILE A 125 -6.18 -9.04 -16.05
C ILE A 125 -5.06 -9.28 -15.03
N LEU A 126 -5.41 -9.22 -13.75
CA LEU A 126 -4.48 -9.42 -12.65
C LEU A 126 -4.49 -10.89 -12.20
N ASN A 127 -3.35 -11.58 -12.33
CA ASN A 127 -3.13 -12.84 -11.62
C ASN A 127 -2.66 -12.54 -10.19
N VAL A 128 -3.23 -13.21 -9.19
CA VAL A 128 -2.81 -13.09 -7.80
C VAL A 128 -2.44 -14.46 -7.25
N ALA A 129 -1.26 -14.54 -6.64
CA ALA A 129 -0.69 -15.77 -6.11
C ALA A 129 -0.05 -15.58 -4.74
N GLY A 130 0.09 -16.66 -3.99
CA GLY A 130 0.81 -16.66 -2.72
C GLY A 130 0.72 -18.01 -1.99
N PRO A 131 1.19 -18.09 -0.74
CA PRO A 131 1.17 -19.32 0.01
C PRO A 131 -0.27 -19.77 0.29
N ARG A 132 -0.43 -21.10 0.35
CA ARG A 132 -1.63 -21.77 0.85
C ARG A 132 -1.80 -21.54 2.35
N ALA A 133 -3.03 -21.64 2.85
CA ALA A 133 -3.35 -21.34 4.25
C ALA A 133 -2.59 -22.24 5.24
N SER A 134 -2.33 -23.50 4.91
CA SER A 134 -1.50 -24.38 5.75
C SER A 134 -0.05 -23.93 5.91
N LYS A 135 0.47 -23.05 5.04
CA LYS A 135 1.81 -22.46 5.14
C LYS A 135 1.81 -21.11 5.86
N ASP A 136 0.75 -20.34 5.69
CA ASP A 136 0.52 -19.09 6.42
C ASP A 136 -0.99 -18.94 6.71
N PRO A 137 -1.44 -19.25 7.94
CA PRO A 137 -2.86 -19.20 8.28
C PRO A 137 -3.48 -17.79 8.23
N THR A 138 -2.65 -16.74 8.30
CA THR A 138 -3.12 -15.34 8.35
C THR A 138 -3.21 -14.70 6.97
N VAL A 139 -2.44 -15.20 5.99
CA VAL A 139 -2.27 -14.59 4.66
C VAL A 139 -3.57 -14.35 3.89
N TYR A 140 -4.59 -15.20 4.10
CA TYR A 140 -5.90 -15.02 3.44
C TYR A 140 -6.52 -13.67 3.79
N LYS A 141 -6.59 -13.35 5.09
CA LYS A 141 -7.27 -12.13 5.56
C LYS A 141 -6.49 -10.88 5.13
N ASP A 142 -5.17 -10.95 5.18
CA ASP A 142 -4.32 -9.81 4.79
C ASP A 142 -4.38 -9.56 3.29
N ALA A 143 -4.28 -10.62 2.47
CA ALA A 143 -4.43 -10.50 1.03
C ALA A 143 -5.80 -9.91 0.65
N LEU A 144 -6.88 -10.37 1.30
CA LEU A 144 -8.23 -9.84 1.09
C LEU A 144 -8.29 -8.33 1.35
N ASN A 145 -7.84 -7.88 2.53
CA ASN A 145 -7.87 -6.47 2.91
C ASN A 145 -7.00 -5.58 2.00
N ILE A 146 -5.82 -6.06 1.63
CA ILE A 146 -4.86 -5.33 0.78
C ILE A 146 -5.42 -5.18 -0.63
N LEU A 147 -5.96 -6.26 -1.21
CA LEU A 147 -6.52 -6.24 -2.56
C LEU A 147 -7.76 -5.34 -2.64
N GLU A 148 -8.63 -5.37 -1.63
CA GLU A 148 -9.77 -4.43 -1.55
C GLU A 148 -9.29 -2.97 -1.49
N SER A 149 -8.32 -2.68 -0.64
CA SER A 149 -7.76 -1.34 -0.50
C SER A 149 -7.12 -0.86 -1.81
N ALA A 150 -6.34 -1.71 -2.47
CA ALA A 150 -5.70 -1.41 -3.75
C ALA A 150 -6.72 -1.13 -4.87
N TYR A 151 -7.84 -1.86 -4.87
CA TYR A 151 -8.93 -1.63 -5.82
C TYR A 151 -9.63 -0.29 -5.57
N TYR A 152 -9.99 0.02 -4.33
CA TYR A 152 -10.64 1.30 -4.00
C TYR A 152 -9.75 2.52 -4.29
N LEU A 153 -8.43 2.41 -4.06
CA LEU A 153 -7.47 3.44 -4.46
C LEU A 153 -7.55 3.70 -5.97
N GLY A 154 -7.63 2.65 -6.80
CA GLY A 154 -7.72 2.78 -8.25
C GLY A 154 -9.03 3.41 -8.73
N LEU A 155 -10.14 3.18 -8.02
CA LEU A 155 -11.41 3.84 -8.29
C LEU A 155 -11.35 5.33 -7.94
N ALA A 156 -10.75 5.68 -6.80
CA ALA A 156 -10.60 7.06 -6.37
C ALA A 156 -9.78 7.86 -7.40
N GLU A 157 -8.64 7.32 -7.84
CA GLU A 157 -7.80 7.96 -8.86
C GLU A 157 -8.53 8.11 -10.19
N THR A 158 -9.28 7.10 -10.65
CA THR A 158 -10.06 7.19 -11.89
C THR A 158 -11.16 8.26 -11.80
N SER A 159 -11.83 8.35 -10.64
CA SER A 159 -12.90 9.33 -10.39
C SER A 159 -12.37 10.76 -10.31
N MET A 160 -11.14 10.94 -9.81
CA MET A 160 -10.46 12.24 -9.77
C MET A 160 -9.78 12.61 -11.10
N SER A 161 -9.47 11.62 -11.94
CA SER A 161 -8.88 11.81 -13.29
C SER A 161 -9.86 12.40 -14.32
N GLY A 162 -11.15 12.55 -13.99
CA GLY A 162 -12.09 13.39 -14.73
C GLY A 162 -11.80 14.90 -14.62
N ALA A 163 -10.88 15.29 -13.73
CA ALA A 163 -10.36 16.64 -13.60
C ALA A 163 -8.83 16.63 -13.79
N GLY A 164 -8.39 16.86 -15.03
CA GLY A 164 -7.10 17.46 -15.37
C GLY A 164 -5.81 16.77 -14.89
N ASN A 165 -5.12 16.13 -15.84
CA ASN A 165 -3.66 15.94 -15.92
C ASN A 165 -2.89 15.78 -14.59
N LEU A 166 -2.84 14.56 -14.06
CA LEU A 166 -1.76 14.13 -13.17
C LEU A 166 -0.69 13.44 -14.04
N LYS A 167 0.49 14.06 -14.10
CA LYS A 167 1.67 13.50 -14.78
C LYS A 167 2.27 12.36 -13.93
N ASP A 168 2.79 11.37 -14.65
CA ASP A 168 3.51 10.16 -14.22
C ASP A 168 4.46 10.35 -13.02
N PRO A 169 4.29 9.62 -11.89
CA PRO A 169 5.16 9.75 -10.71
C PRO A 169 6.55 9.10 -10.82
N LEU A 170 6.85 8.29 -11.84
CA LEU A 170 8.10 7.51 -11.88
C LEU A 170 9.13 7.95 -12.92
N GLN A 171 8.92 9.08 -13.62
CA GLN A 171 9.88 9.57 -14.62
C GLN A 171 10.36 11.01 -14.45
N SER A 172 10.17 11.65 -13.30
CA SER A 172 10.84 12.91 -13.04
C SER A 172 11.67 12.85 -11.78
N GLN A 173 12.97 13.09 -11.95
CA GLN A 173 13.79 13.79 -10.96
C GLN A 173 13.23 15.21 -10.76
N ALA A 174 11.96 15.32 -10.38
CA ALA A 174 11.31 16.60 -10.13
C ALA A 174 11.65 16.98 -8.70
N GLU A 175 12.28 18.14 -8.58
CA GLU A 175 12.24 18.92 -7.35
C GLU A 175 10.82 18.93 -6.77
N PRO A 176 10.67 18.93 -5.44
CA PRO A 176 9.36 18.95 -4.81
C PRO A 176 8.50 20.10 -5.37
N PRO A 177 7.16 19.95 -5.41
CA PRO A 177 6.29 21.02 -5.87
C PRO A 177 6.70 22.33 -5.17
N PRO A 178 6.81 23.46 -5.88
CA PRO A 178 7.44 24.70 -5.39
C PRO A 178 6.81 25.26 -4.11
N ALA A 179 5.70 24.67 -3.67
CA ALA A 179 5.04 24.97 -2.43
C ALA A 179 5.36 24.02 -1.26
N ALA A 180 5.85 22.78 -1.34
CA ALA A 180 5.98 21.92 -0.14
C ALA A 180 7.16 22.35 0.78
N PRO A 181 7.03 22.28 2.13
CA PRO A 181 8.13 22.63 3.02
C PRO A 181 9.27 21.62 2.91
N ARG A 182 10.49 22.11 2.76
CA ARG A 182 11.71 21.31 2.52
C ARG A 182 12.48 20.99 3.79
N THR A 183 12.20 21.72 4.87
CA THR A 183 12.83 21.54 6.18
C THR A 183 11.79 21.42 7.28
N VAL A 184 12.17 20.81 8.41
CA VAL A 184 11.30 20.76 9.60
C VAL A 184 10.89 22.17 10.03
N ASP A 185 11.78 23.16 9.93
CA ASP A 185 11.48 24.53 10.31
C ASP A 185 10.46 25.20 9.38
N GLU A 186 10.57 24.99 8.06
CA GLU A 186 9.58 25.45 7.09
C GLU A 186 8.21 24.78 7.30
N ALA A 187 8.22 23.48 7.62
CA ALA A 187 7.01 22.73 7.92
C ALA A 187 6.30 23.30 9.16
N VAL A 188 7.07 23.57 10.22
CA VAL A 188 6.56 24.18 11.45
C VAL A 188 6.04 25.60 11.18
N GLU A 189 6.76 26.43 10.42
CA GLU A 189 6.32 27.79 10.10
C GLU A 189 5.01 27.81 9.32
N ARG A 190 4.83 26.86 8.42
CA ARG A 190 3.57 26.70 7.70
C ARG A 190 2.42 26.29 8.60
N LEU A 191 2.65 25.33 9.50
CA LEU A 191 1.63 24.95 10.48
C LEU A 191 1.27 26.15 11.35
N LEU A 192 2.26 26.92 11.81
CA LEU A 192 2.01 28.16 12.55
C LEU A 192 1.26 29.20 11.72
N PHE A 193 1.57 29.39 10.44
CA PHE A 193 0.88 30.38 9.62
C PHE A 193 -0.61 30.02 9.43
N ASN A 194 -0.92 28.75 9.17
CA ASN A 194 -2.27 28.28 8.88
C ASN A 194 -3.13 28.01 10.14
N MET A 195 -2.53 28.00 11.32
CA MET A 195 -3.22 27.65 12.56
C MET A 195 -3.85 28.88 13.27
N PRO A 196 -5.13 28.81 13.67
CA PRO A 196 -5.76 29.81 14.51
C PRO A 196 -5.02 30.01 15.85
N LEU A 197 -5.07 31.24 16.40
CA LEU A 197 -4.42 31.56 17.68
C LEU A 197 -4.90 30.67 18.84
N LYS A 198 -6.18 30.27 18.81
CA LYS A 198 -6.77 29.35 19.79
C LYS A 198 -6.04 28.01 19.79
N ASP A 199 -5.83 27.42 18.63
CA ASP A 199 -5.23 26.08 18.49
C ASP A 199 -3.73 26.13 18.83
N LYS A 200 -3.03 27.21 18.46
CA LYS A 200 -1.64 27.47 18.89
C LYS A 200 -1.51 27.48 20.41
N THR A 201 -2.45 28.14 21.07
CA THR A 201 -2.47 28.26 22.53
C THR A 201 -2.84 26.93 23.20
N THR A 202 -3.76 26.17 22.62
CA THR A 202 -4.09 24.82 23.08
C THR A 202 -2.87 23.90 23.00
N LEU A 203 -2.20 23.83 21.85
CA LEU A 203 -0.99 23.03 21.66
C LEU A 203 0.15 23.45 22.59
N ALA A 204 0.35 24.75 22.80
CA ALA A 204 1.38 25.27 23.72
C ALA A 204 1.13 24.89 25.19
N ASN A 205 -0.08 24.47 25.55
CA ASN A 205 -0.42 24.04 26.92
C ASN A 205 -0.56 22.51 27.05
N MET A 206 -0.47 21.75 25.96
CA MET A 206 -0.46 20.29 26.01
C MET A 206 0.85 19.77 26.58
N SER A 207 0.77 18.65 27.29
CA SER A 207 1.95 17.88 27.71
C SER A 207 2.50 17.05 26.54
N HIS A 208 3.80 16.73 26.59
CA HIS A 208 4.45 15.92 25.56
C HIS A 208 3.80 14.54 25.38
N ALA A 209 3.21 13.97 26.44
CA ALA A 209 2.52 12.68 26.40
C ALA A 209 1.21 12.70 25.57
N GLU A 210 0.66 13.89 25.31
CA GLU A 210 -0.59 14.05 24.56
C GLU A 210 -0.36 14.28 23.06
N LEU A 211 0.89 14.51 22.64
CA LEU A 211 1.26 14.77 21.24
C LEU A 211 0.91 13.62 20.28
N PRO A 212 1.05 12.32 20.65
CA PRO A 212 0.65 11.22 19.77
C PRO A 212 -0.83 11.26 19.36
N ASN A 213 -1.72 11.86 20.18
CA ASN A 213 -3.14 11.97 19.85
C ASN A 213 -3.40 12.89 18.64
N LEU A 214 -2.44 13.78 18.32
CA LEU A 214 -2.50 14.68 17.18
C LEU A 214 -2.18 13.98 15.86
N HIS A 215 -1.65 12.76 15.89
CA HIS A 215 -1.31 12.01 14.67
C HIS A 215 -2.55 11.72 13.82
N LEU A 216 -3.69 11.45 14.46
CA LEU A 216 -4.95 11.18 13.75
C LEU A 216 -5.56 12.42 13.08
N THR A 217 -5.25 13.62 13.56
CA THR A 217 -5.82 14.87 13.05
C THR A 217 -4.77 15.69 12.30
N LEU A 218 -3.84 16.28 13.04
CA LEU A 218 -2.74 17.08 12.50
C LEU A 218 -1.76 16.23 11.66
N GLY A 219 -1.54 14.98 12.05
CA GLY A 219 -0.68 14.05 11.29
C GLY A 219 -1.24 13.75 9.90
N GLY A 220 -2.56 13.55 9.78
CA GLY A 220 -3.22 13.40 8.48
C GLY A 220 -3.08 14.65 7.59
N TYR A 221 -3.15 15.85 8.17
CA TYR A 221 -2.89 17.09 7.43
C TYR A 221 -1.44 17.17 6.94
N ILE A 222 -0.46 16.87 7.80
CA ILE A 222 0.96 16.88 7.48
C ILE A 222 1.28 15.88 6.36
N LEU A 223 0.75 14.66 6.44
CA LEU A 223 0.90 13.63 5.39
C LEU A 223 0.39 14.10 4.03
N ASN A 224 -0.82 14.66 3.99
CA ASN A 224 -1.48 15.05 2.75
C ASN A 224 -0.90 16.32 2.12
N ASN A 225 -0.36 17.25 2.92
CA ASN A 225 0.02 18.59 2.45
C ASN A 225 1.53 18.80 2.35
N PHE A 226 2.36 18.03 3.07
CA PHE A 226 3.82 18.24 3.08
C PHE A 226 4.56 17.27 2.16
N GLY A 227 3.83 16.48 1.37
CA GLY A 227 4.42 15.58 0.39
C GLY A 227 5.23 14.45 1.00
N LEU A 228 4.95 14.09 2.26
CA LEU A 228 5.62 12.97 2.94
C LEU A 228 5.35 11.65 2.21
N LEU A 229 4.16 11.49 1.62
CA LEU A 229 3.79 10.32 0.82
C LEU A 229 4.19 10.43 -0.67
N THR A 230 4.56 11.62 -1.15
CA THR A 230 4.87 11.90 -2.55
C THR A 230 6.37 12.13 -2.80
N GLY A 231 7.23 11.76 -1.85
CA GLY A 231 8.68 11.80 -2.02
C GLY A 231 9.36 13.12 -1.65
N ASN A 232 8.91 13.82 -0.61
CA ASN A 232 9.64 14.97 -0.06
C ASN A 232 10.90 14.54 0.72
N TRP A 233 11.92 14.10 -0.02
CA TRP A 233 13.17 13.57 0.53
C TRP A 233 13.97 14.63 1.32
N GLU A 234 13.83 15.92 0.99
CA GLU A 234 14.48 17.02 1.70
C GLU A 234 13.91 17.17 3.11
N LEU A 235 12.58 17.17 3.24
CA LEU A 235 11.92 17.22 4.54
C LEU A 235 12.25 15.96 5.36
N MET A 236 12.20 14.78 4.73
CA MET A 236 12.59 13.53 5.38
C MET A 236 14.06 13.54 5.84
N ARG A 237 14.97 14.10 5.04
CA ARG A 237 16.38 14.29 5.42
C ARG A 237 16.53 15.28 6.57
N SER A 238 15.75 16.35 6.57
CA SER A 238 15.71 17.33 7.67
C SER A 238 15.20 16.67 8.97
N CYS A 239 14.18 15.81 8.90
CA CYS A 239 13.72 15.01 10.04
C CYS A 239 14.83 14.07 10.57
N ARG A 240 15.56 13.38 9.69
CA ARG A 240 16.68 12.49 10.07
C ARG A 240 17.83 13.23 10.76
N ALA A 241 18.13 14.44 10.31
CA ALA A 241 19.19 15.25 10.89
C ALA A 241 18.88 15.70 12.31
N LYS A 242 17.59 15.88 12.65
CA LYS A 242 17.15 16.40 13.95
C LYS A 242 17.17 15.36 15.06
N THR A 243 17.06 14.06 14.75
CA THR A 243 16.94 12.99 15.75
C THR A 243 18.21 12.16 16.01
N GLN A 244 19.32 12.40 15.30
CA GLN A 244 20.56 11.58 15.37
C GLN A 244 20.33 10.06 15.27
N ASN A 245 19.16 9.61 14.77
CA ASN A 245 18.74 8.22 14.76
C ASN A 245 18.14 7.84 13.40
N ILE A 246 18.17 6.54 13.08
CA ILE A 246 17.63 6.00 11.82
C ILE A 246 16.10 6.01 11.91
N LEU A 247 15.42 6.84 11.12
CA LEU A 247 13.96 6.77 10.97
C LEU A 247 13.58 5.40 10.43
N GLN A 248 12.76 4.64 11.17
CA GLN A 248 12.34 3.32 10.77
C GLN A 248 11.07 3.38 9.91
N HIS A 249 10.22 4.42 10.11
CA HIS A 249 8.95 4.56 9.40
C HIS A 249 8.63 6.03 9.03
N ASP A 250 7.80 6.23 8.00
CA ASP A 250 7.34 7.56 7.57
C ASP A 250 6.45 8.25 8.63
N GLU A 251 5.84 7.47 9.53
CA GLU A 251 5.11 7.96 10.69
C GLU A 251 6.03 8.66 11.72
N ASP A 252 7.32 8.31 11.75
CA ASP A 252 8.31 8.95 12.63
C ASP A 252 8.53 10.42 12.23
N ALA A 253 8.43 10.74 10.93
CA ALA A 253 8.59 12.10 10.42
C ALA A 253 7.44 13.01 10.85
N ILE A 254 6.22 12.47 10.98
CA ILE A 254 5.06 13.21 11.49
C ILE A 254 5.29 13.59 12.94
N GLY A 255 5.70 12.62 13.76
CA GLY A 255 6.03 12.85 15.18
C GLY A 255 7.07 13.95 15.33
N ILE A 256 8.15 13.90 14.55
CA ILE A 256 9.23 14.91 14.59
C ILE A 256 8.74 16.32 14.25
N ILE A 257 7.86 16.47 13.26
CA ILE A 257 7.31 17.78 12.89
C ILE A 257 6.36 18.29 13.98
N ILE A 258 5.54 17.41 14.58
CA ILE A 258 4.64 17.76 15.68
C ILE A 258 5.43 18.15 16.93
N ASP A 259 6.48 17.40 17.28
CA ASP A 259 7.37 17.70 18.40
C ASP A 259 8.08 19.03 18.19
N ALA A 260 8.61 19.28 16.99
CA ALA A 260 9.25 20.55 16.64
C ALA A 260 8.29 21.74 16.68
N LEU A 261 7.03 21.54 16.25
CA LEU A 261 5.98 22.55 16.35
C LEU A 261 5.67 22.85 17.83
N TRP A 262 5.53 21.82 18.65
CA TRP A 262 5.24 21.95 20.08
C TRP A 262 6.37 22.69 20.80
N GLU A 263 7.64 22.33 20.55
CA GLU A 263 8.80 23.04 21.12
C GLU A 263 8.80 24.53 20.75
N LYS A 264 8.52 24.87 19.48
CA LYS A 264 8.45 26.28 19.03
C LYS A 264 7.28 27.02 19.69
N LEU A 265 6.15 26.36 19.89
CA LEU A 265 4.98 26.91 20.59
C LEU A 265 5.20 27.09 22.10
N GLN A 266 5.95 26.20 22.76
CA GLN A 266 6.34 26.36 24.18
C GLN A 266 7.13 27.66 24.42
N GLN A 267 7.94 28.10 23.45
CA GLN A 267 8.75 29.31 23.56
C GLN A 267 7.97 30.60 23.29
N THR A 268 6.90 30.52 22.48
CA THR A 268 6.25 31.71 21.89
C THR A 268 4.81 31.94 22.34
N HIS A 269 4.08 30.89 22.75
CA HIS A 269 2.63 30.92 22.99
C HIS A 269 2.20 30.29 24.33
N LYS A 270 3.17 29.95 25.20
CA LYS A 270 2.87 29.49 26.56
C LYS A 270 2.27 30.63 27.38
N LEU A 271 1.03 30.45 27.81
CA LEU A 271 0.37 31.42 28.68
C LEU A 271 1.10 31.47 30.02
N ARG A 272 1.69 32.62 30.35
CA ARG A 272 2.17 32.89 31.70
C ARG A 272 0.94 33.17 32.57
N ILE A 273 0.71 32.31 33.57
CA ILE A 273 -0.22 32.62 34.65
C ILE A 273 0.38 33.80 35.42
N ILE A 274 -0.16 35.00 35.19
CA ILE A 274 0.12 36.15 36.05
C ILE A 274 -0.70 35.90 37.33
N LYS A 275 0.00 35.60 38.42
CA LYS A 275 -0.57 35.57 39.77
C LYS A 275 -0.83 37.00 40.25
#